data_AF-A0A933ZQU7-F1
#
_entry.id   AF-A0A933ZQU7-F1
#
_cell.length_a   1.000
_cell.length_b   1.000
_cell.length_c   1.000
_cell.angle_alpha   90.00
_cell.angle_beta   90.00
_cell.angle_gamma   90.00
#
_symmetry.space_group_name_H-M   'P 1'
#
loop_
_entity.id
_entity.type
_entity.pdbx_description
1 polymer ?
#
loop_
_entity_poly.entity_id
_entity_poly.type
_entity_poly.pdbx_seq_one_letter_code
_entity_poly.pdbx_strand_id
1 'polypeptide(L)'
;MRSLVILDFDGTMTDAEVEGRPFREGYLDDLATVTGRPLDEIRALADRFEAEVLAAPQEYGWLWKGRIVCPATVDPYQRMMPVAKKLLDACGAFREEKDREGLEQILFRYNYRKTLRAFRPHAAEALTALERFDTWVVTNAHVEPVKAKIAELHEIWRGSGSLAWLDERVVGRAGKHVVEDVPADLPQELRLPGLRRPVLVRRPQYRELLEKLRGDR
;
A
#
# COMPACT_ATOMS: atom_id res chain seq x y z
N MET A 1 -16.72 16.34 23.95
CA MET A 1 -15.97 15.15 23.50
C MET A 1 -15.54 15.39 22.05
N ARG A 2 -14.25 15.27 21.71
CA ARG A 2 -13.78 15.47 20.31
C ARG A 2 -14.15 14.25 19.46
N SER A 3 -14.58 14.47 18.21
CA SER A 3 -14.78 13.37 17.27
C SER A 3 -13.46 12.66 16.98
N LEU A 4 -13.49 11.32 16.93
CA LEU A 4 -12.36 10.49 16.52
C LEU A 4 -12.21 10.55 15.00
N VAL A 5 -11.00 10.84 14.51
CA VAL A 5 -10.66 10.73 13.09
C VAL A 5 -9.52 9.75 12.95
N ILE A 6 -9.71 8.72 12.12
CA ILE A 6 -8.69 7.71 11.83
C ILE A 6 -8.39 7.79 10.34
N LEU A 7 -7.12 8.00 10.01
CA LEU A 7 -6.66 8.11 8.64
C LEU A 7 -5.56 7.09 8.35
N ASP A 8 -5.55 6.63 7.10
CA ASP A 8 -4.34 6.06 6.53
C ASP A 8 -3.34 7.16 6.18
N PHE A 9 -2.10 6.79 5.86
CA PHE A 9 -1.08 7.74 5.45
C PHE A 9 -0.66 7.54 3.99
N ASP A 10 -0.12 6.37 3.66
CA ASP A 10 0.36 6.09 2.31
C ASP A 10 -0.81 6.04 1.32
N GLY A 11 -0.69 6.74 0.20
CA GLY A 11 -1.76 6.91 -0.79
C GLY A 11 -2.88 7.89 -0.37
N THR A 12 -3.00 8.22 0.91
CA THR A 12 -3.95 9.23 1.44
C THR A 12 -3.30 10.61 1.50
N MET A 13 -2.17 10.73 2.18
CA MET A 13 -1.37 11.97 2.28
C MET A 13 -0.22 11.98 1.29
N THR A 14 0.22 10.81 0.83
CA THR A 14 1.25 10.67 -0.21
C THR A 14 0.65 10.35 -1.58
N ASP A 15 1.35 10.76 -2.62
CA ASP A 15 1.08 10.35 -3.99
C ASP A 15 1.85 9.06 -4.28
N ALA A 16 1.17 7.93 -4.12
CA ALA A 16 1.77 6.61 -4.27
C ALA A 16 2.34 6.34 -5.67
N GLU A 17 1.78 6.96 -6.73
CA GLU A 17 2.28 6.78 -8.10
C GLU A 17 3.62 7.51 -8.30
N VAL A 18 3.72 8.74 -7.78
CA VAL A 18 5.00 9.48 -7.81
C VAL A 18 6.03 8.81 -6.90
N GLU A 19 5.59 8.39 -5.70
CA GLU A 19 6.43 7.73 -4.70
C GLU A 19 7.04 6.42 -5.23
N GLY A 20 6.21 5.62 -5.89
CA GLY A 20 6.54 4.28 -6.37
C GLY A 20 7.21 4.25 -7.75
N ARG A 21 7.40 5.38 -8.43
CA ARG A 21 8.03 5.38 -9.76
C ARG A 21 9.44 4.76 -9.77
N PRO A 22 10.38 5.14 -8.87
CA PRO A 22 11.70 4.50 -8.89
C PRO A 22 11.66 3.05 -8.40
N PHE A 23 10.67 2.68 -7.60
CA PHE A 23 10.43 1.27 -7.26
C PHE A 23 10.11 0.48 -8.53
N ARG A 24 9.15 0.94 -9.33
CA ARG A 24 8.75 0.30 -10.59
C ARG A 24 9.95 0.18 -11.54
N GLU A 25 10.61 1.30 -11.83
CA GLU A 25 11.73 1.31 -12.79
C GLU A 25 12.89 0.41 -12.34
N GLY A 26 13.28 0.49 -11.06
CA GLY A 26 14.31 -0.38 -10.53
C GLY A 26 13.93 -1.87 -10.58
N TYR A 27 12.65 -2.19 -10.35
CA TYR A 27 12.16 -3.56 -10.45
C TYR A 27 12.25 -4.09 -11.89
N LEU A 28 11.92 -3.26 -12.89
CA LEU A 28 12.04 -3.62 -14.31
C LEU A 28 13.51 -3.80 -14.74
N ASP A 29 14.41 -2.94 -14.27
CA ASP A 29 15.86 -3.08 -14.50
C ASP A 29 16.39 -4.41 -13.95
N ASP A 30 15.96 -4.77 -12.73
CA ASP A 30 16.35 -6.03 -12.10
C ASP A 30 15.73 -7.23 -12.83
N LEU A 31 14.47 -7.12 -13.30
CA LEU A 31 13.83 -8.16 -14.11
C LEU A 31 14.55 -8.37 -15.45
N ALA A 32 14.98 -7.30 -16.12
CA ALA A 32 15.80 -7.39 -17.33
C ALA A 32 17.11 -8.15 -17.06
N THR A 33 17.75 -7.84 -15.93
CA THR A 33 18.99 -8.49 -15.50
C THR A 33 18.78 -9.99 -15.25
N VAL A 34 17.80 -10.39 -14.45
CA VAL A 34 17.61 -11.81 -14.06
C VAL A 34 17.02 -12.67 -15.17
N THR A 35 16.30 -12.07 -16.12
CA THR A 35 15.77 -12.79 -17.29
C THR A 35 16.74 -12.82 -18.47
N GLY A 36 17.81 -12.03 -18.43
CA GLY A 36 18.76 -11.87 -19.54
C GLY A 36 18.15 -11.18 -20.77
N ARG A 37 17.07 -10.42 -20.58
CA ARG A 37 16.35 -9.73 -21.67
C ARG A 37 16.75 -8.26 -21.75
N PRO A 38 16.70 -7.64 -22.94
CA PRO A 38 16.86 -6.19 -23.06
C PRO A 38 15.81 -5.43 -22.25
N LEU A 39 16.22 -4.33 -21.60
CA LEU A 39 15.33 -3.52 -20.78
C LEU A 39 14.12 -2.98 -21.55
N ASP A 40 14.32 -2.57 -22.81
CA ASP A 40 13.22 -2.07 -23.65
C ASP A 40 12.17 -3.15 -23.95
N GLU A 41 12.58 -4.41 -24.07
CA GLU A 41 11.66 -5.54 -24.22
C GLU A 41 10.85 -5.74 -22.92
N ILE A 42 11.52 -5.70 -21.76
CA ILE A 42 10.87 -5.83 -20.45
C ILE A 42 9.89 -4.69 -20.20
N ARG A 43 10.24 -3.44 -20.53
CA ARG A 43 9.33 -2.30 -20.41
C ARG A 43 8.09 -2.45 -21.29
N ALA A 44 8.26 -2.83 -22.55
CA ALA A 44 7.13 -3.04 -23.45
C ALA A 44 6.19 -4.16 -22.96
N LEU A 45 6.75 -5.26 -22.43
CA LEU A 45 5.96 -6.33 -21.82
C LEU A 45 5.26 -5.85 -20.54
N ALA A 46 5.95 -5.10 -19.69
CA ALA A 46 5.42 -4.56 -18.45
C ALA A 46 4.22 -3.64 -18.72
N ASP A 47 4.34 -2.70 -19.67
CA ASP A 47 3.26 -1.77 -20.03
C ASP A 47 2.02 -2.53 -20.51
N ARG A 48 2.20 -3.58 -21.31
CA ARG A 48 1.10 -4.46 -21.74
C ARG A 48 0.43 -5.17 -20.56
N PHE A 49 1.22 -5.78 -19.68
CA PHE A 49 0.69 -6.52 -18.53
C PHE A 49 0.07 -5.61 -17.47
N GLU A 50 0.58 -4.39 -17.30
CA GLU A 50 -0.05 -3.36 -16.47
C GLU A 50 -1.43 -2.99 -17.01
N ALA A 51 -1.57 -2.82 -18.33
CA ALA A 51 -2.87 -2.56 -18.95
C ALA A 51 -3.86 -3.72 -18.72
N GLU A 52 -3.41 -4.98 -18.80
CA GLU A 52 -4.23 -6.15 -18.45
C GLU A 52 -4.67 -6.13 -16.98
N VAL A 53 -3.75 -5.83 -16.06
CA VAL A 53 -4.05 -5.75 -14.61
C VAL A 53 -5.06 -4.64 -14.32
N LEU A 54 -4.91 -3.49 -14.96
CA LEU A 54 -5.83 -2.34 -14.82
C LEU A 54 -7.22 -2.63 -15.41
N ALA A 55 -7.30 -3.43 -16.48
CA ALA A 55 -8.57 -3.82 -17.08
C ALA A 55 -9.37 -4.82 -16.23
N ALA A 56 -8.70 -5.56 -15.34
CA ALA A 56 -9.31 -6.59 -14.50
C ALA A 56 -8.88 -6.51 -13.01
N PRO A 57 -9.15 -5.39 -12.30
CA PRO A 57 -8.70 -5.16 -10.92
C PRO A 57 -9.22 -6.19 -9.90
N GLN A 58 -10.28 -6.92 -10.24
CA GLN A 58 -10.84 -7.98 -9.41
C GLN A 58 -10.05 -9.30 -9.45
N GLU A 59 -9.23 -9.52 -10.49
CA GLU A 59 -8.48 -10.77 -10.70
C GLU A 59 -7.07 -10.71 -10.12
N TYR A 60 -6.55 -9.50 -9.93
CA TYR A 60 -5.17 -9.27 -9.51
C TYR A 60 -5.11 -8.49 -8.21
N GLY A 61 -4.26 -8.93 -7.28
CA GLY A 61 -4.03 -8.20 -6.04
C GLY A 61 -3.27 -9.00 -5.00
N TRP A 62 -3.10 -8.38 -3.84
CA TRP A 62 -2.44 -8.99 -2.70
C TRP A 62 -3.29 -10.16 -2.16
N LEU A 63 -2.75 -11.36 -2.28
CA LEU A 63 -3.33 -12.57 -1.72
C LEU A 63 -2.97 -12.71 -0.23
N TRP A 64 -4.00 -12.92 0.60
CA TRP A 64 -3.88 -13.36 1.98
C TRP A 64 -4.72 -14.61 2.16
N LYS A 65 -4.07 -15.74 2.49
CA LYS A 65 -4.73 -17.07 2.62
C LYS A 65 -5.66 -17.38 1.44
N GLY A 66 -5.16 -17.15 0.21
CA GLY A 66 -5.89 -17.42 -1.03
C GLY A 66 -6.96 -16.39 -1.41
N ARG A 67 -7.06 -15.25 -0.71
CA ARG A 67 -8.06 -14.20 -1.00
C ARG A 67 -7.41 -12.86 -1.30
N ILE A 68 -7.94 -12.15 -2.28
CA ILE A 68 -7.48 -10.80 -2.61
C ILE A 68 -7.97 -9.82 -1.54
N VAL A 69 -7.05 -9.35 -0.69
CA VAL A 69 -7.33 -8.38 0.37
C VAL A 69 -7.10 -6.94 -0.07
N CYS A 70 -6.32 -6.74 -1.13
CA CYS A 70 -6.03 -5.45 -1.74
C CYS A 70 -5.92 -5.61 -3.27
N PRO A 71 -6.62 -4.83 -4.11
CA PRO A 71 -6.45 -4.88 -5.57
C PRO A 71 -5.04 -4.47 -5.98
N ALA A 72 -4.51 -5.05 -7.05
CA ALA A 72 -3.20 -4.67 -7.60
C ALA A 72 -3.19 -3.25 -8.18
N THR A 73 -4.35 -2.62 -8.35
CA THR A 73 -4.47 -1.29 -8.97
C THR A 73 -4.31 -0.12 -8.01
N VAL A 74 -4.23 -0.37 -6.69
CA VAL A 74 -4.24 0.71 -5.69
C VAL A 74 -2.95 1.52 -5.63
N ASP A 75 -1.82 0.89 -5.94
CA ASP A 75 -0.50 1.50 -5.90
C ASP A 75 0.49 0.73 -6.80
N PRO A 76 1.65 1.31 -7.14
CA PRO A 76 2.67 0.65 -7.96
C PRO A 76 3.27 -0.61 -7.32
N TYR A 77 3.31 -0.68 -5.99
CA TYR A 77 3.91 -1.81 -5.26
C TYR A 77 3.11 -3.08 -5.47
N GLN A 78 1.79 -2.98 -5.29
CA GLN A 78 0.85 -4.08 -5.51
C GLN A 78 0.68 -4.39 -7.00
N ARG A 79 0.80 -3.39 -7.87
CA ARG A 79 0.72 -3.56 -9.34
C ARG A 79 1.87 -4.39 -9.88
N MET A 80 3.09 -4.16 -9.38
CA MET A 80 4.28 -4.85 -9.89
C MET A 80 4.28 -6.35 -9.60
N MET A 81 3.57 -6.81 -8.56
CA MET A 81 3.55 -8.23 -8.19
C MET A 81 2.99 -9.13 -9.31
N PRO A 82 1.75 -8.95 -9.80
CA PRO A 82 1.23 -9.73 -10.92
C PRO A 82 1.96 -9.44 -12.24
N VAL A 83 2.46 -8.22 -12.44
CA VAL A 83 3.22 -7.84 -13.65
C VAL A 83 4.53 -8.63 -13.72
N ALA A 84 5.28 -8.71 -12.62
CA ALA A 84 6.50 -9.49 -12.53
C ALA A 84 6.25 -10.97 -12.78
N LYS A 85 5.17 -11.55 -12.22
CA LYS A 85 4.79 -12.95 -12.48
C LYS A 85 4.55 -13.21 -13.96
N LYS A 86 3.76 -12.36 -14.63
CA LYS A 86 3.49 -12.43 -16.08
C LYS A 86 4.77 -12.25 -16.92
N LEU A 87 5.67 -11.36 -16.51
CA LEU A 87 6.97 -11.16 -17.16
C LEU A 87 7.82 -12.42 -17.09
N LEU A 88 7.97 -13.00 -15.91
CA LEU A 88 8.74 -14.23 -15.71
C LEU A 88 8.15 -15.40 -16.53
N ASP A 89 6.82 -15.51 -16.60
CA ASP A 89 6.12 -16.47 -17.46
C ASP A 89 6.45 -16.25 -18.94
N ALA A 90 6.32 -15.02 -19.43
CA ALA A 90 6.60 -14.69 -20.83
C ALA A 90 8.06 -14.93 -21.22
N CYS A 91 8.99 -14.71 -20.29
CA CYS A 91 10.41 -14.96 -20.50
C CYS A 91 10.80 -16.43 -20.30
N GLY A 92 9.89 -17.28 -19.79
CA GLY A 92 10.16 -18.68 -19.46
C GLY A 92 11.16 -18.87 -18.30
N ALA A 93 11.30 -17.85 -17.45
CA ALA A 93 12.28 -17.76 -16.37
C ALA A 93 11.67 -18.11 -14.99
N PHE A 94 12.52 -18.57 -14.06
CA PHE A 94 12.14 -18.90 -12.68
C PHE A 94 10.86 -19.76 -12.60
N ARG A 95 10.82 -20.93 -13.24
CA ARG A 95 9.57 -21.71 -13.41
C ARG A 95 9.02 -22.32 -12.14
N GLU A 96 9.87 -22.53 -11.14
CA GLU A 96 9.49 -23.08 -9.84
C GLU A 96 8.91 -21.98 -8.95
N GLU A 97 7.72 -22.20 -8.37
CA GLU A 97 7.04 -21.18 -7.53
C GLU A 97 7.91 -20.76 -6.34
N LYS A 98 8.65 -21.69 -5.74
CA LYS A 98 9.56 -21.40 -4.61
C LYS A 98 10.65 -20.39 -4.97
N ASP A 99 11.20 -20.48 -6.19
CA ASP A 99 12.22 -19.55 -6.65
C ASP A 99 11.62 -18.18 -6.94
N ARG A 100 10.37 -18.15 -7.45
CA ARG A 100 9.61 -16.90 -7.65
C ARG A 100 9.32 -16.19 -6.34
N GLU A 101 8.83 -16.90 -5.33
CA GLU A 101 8.55 -16.32 -4.02
C GLU A 101 9.81 -15.69 -3.40
N GLY A 102 10.95 -16.39 -3.51
CA GLY A 102 12.24 -15.87 -3.05
C GLY A 102 12.68 -14.62 -3.82
N LEU A 103 12.66 -14.68 -5.15
CA LEU A 103 13.02 -13.55 -6.02
C LEU A 103 12.11 -12.34 -5.76
N GLU A 104 10.80 -12.57 -5.69
CA GLU A 104 9.79 -11.56 -5.43
C GLU A 104 10.07 -10.79 -4.13
N GLN A 105 10.34 -11.50 -3.04
CA GLN A 105 10.67 -10.89 -1.75
C GLN A 105 11.97 -10.07 -1.81
N ILE A 106 12.98 -10.57 -2.51
CA ILE A 106 14.26 -9.88 -2.70
C ILE A 106 14.05 -8.59 -3.50
N LEU A 107 13.44 -8.68 -4.67
CA LEU A 107 13.20 -7.55 -5.57
C LEU A 107 12.30 -6.51 -4.90
N PHE A 108 11.24 -6.94 -4.22
CA PHE A 108 10.36 -6.03 -3.49
C PHE A 108 11.14 -5.26 -2.42
N ARG A 109 11.83 -5.97 -1.50
CA ARG A 109 12.57 -5.31 -0.41
C ARG A 109 13.68 -4.41 -0.92
N TYR A 110 14.39 -4.81 -1.97
CA TYR A 110 15.47 -4.05 -2.56
C TYR A 110 14.95 -2.76 -3.22
N ASN A 111 13.93 -2.87 -4.07
CA ASN A 111 13.38 -1.74 -4.79
C ASN A 111 12.55 -0.81 -3.91
N TYR A 112 11.93 -1.31 -2.83
CA TYR A 112 11.14 -0.46 -1.91
C TYR A 112 11.98 0.63 -1.24
N ARG A 113 13.30 0.41 -1.11
CA ARG A 113 14.24 1.40 -0.59
C ARG A 113 14.52 2.56 -1.55
N LYS A 114 14.17 2.40 -2.83
CA LYS A 114 14.33 3.43 -3.88
C LYS A 114 13.16 4.40 -3.93
N THR A 115 12.09 4.15 -3.17
CA THR A 115 10.88 4.99 -3.14
C THR A 115 11.21 6.42 -2.73
N LEU A 116 10.46 7.36 -3.30
CA LEU A 116 10.59 8.77 -2.95
C LEU A 116 9.74 9.08 -1.72
N ARG A 117 9.73 10.35 -1.34
CA ARG A 117 8.69 10.91 -0.49
C ARG A 117 7.97 11.94 -1.33
N ALA A 118 6.74 11.64 -1.70
CA ALA A 118 5.93 12.47 -2.58
C ALA A 118 4.59 12.73 -1.89
N PHE A 119 4.33 13.98 -1.51
CA PHE A 119 3.11 14.36 -0.83
C PHE A 119 2.06 14.83 -1.83
N ARG A 120 0.79 14.54 -1.54
CA ARG A 120 -0.32 15.11 -2.32
C ARG A 120 -0.38 16.63 -2.10
N PRO A 121 -0.90 17.39 -3.08
CA PRO A 121 -1.26 18.77 -2.85
C PRO A 121 -2.15 18.92 -1.62
N HIS A 122 -1.88 19.94 -0.81
CA HIS A 122 -2.63 20.26 0.41
C HIS A 122 -2.57 19.23 1.55
N ALA A 123 -1.66 18.25 1.50
CA ALA A 123 -1.54 17.24 2.57
C ALA A 123 -1.27 17.87 3.94
N ALA A 124 -0.37 18.85 4.01
CA ALA A 124 -0.05 19.53 5.26
C ALA A 124 -1.24 20.33 5.80
N GLU A 125 -1.90 21.11 4.94
CA GLU A 125 -3.08 21.90 5.29
C GLU A 125 -4.22 21.01 5.78
N ALA A 126 -4.44 19.87 5.12
CA ALA A 126 -5.44 18.89 5.52
C ALA A 126 -5.13 18.33 6.92
N LEU A 127 -3.88 17.94 7.18
CA LEU A 127 -3.46 17.47 8.50
C LEU A 127 -3.61 18.56 9.56
N THR A 128 -3.14 19.79 9.32
CA THR A 128 -3.32 20.91 10.25
C THR A 128 -4.81 21.16 10.57
N ALA A 129 -5.70 21.10 9.58
CA ALA A 129 -7.13 21.26 9.79
C ALA A 129 -7.76 20.15 10.66
N LEU A 130 -7.09 19.00 10.77
CA LEU A 130 -7.53 17.86 11.59
C LEU A 130 -7.07 17.92 13.06
N GLU A 131 -6.19 18.86 13.44
CA GLU A 131 -5.69 19.01 14.81
C GLU A 131 -6.81 19.27 15.84
N ARG A 132 -7.91 19.90 15.40
CA ARG A 132 -9.09 20.15 16.24
C ARG A 132 -9.86 18.89 16.63
N PHE A 133 -9.61 17.77 15.97
CA PHE A 133 -10.23 16.47 16.27
C PHE A 133 -9.27 15.60 17.10
N ASP A 134 -9.77 14.48 17.58
CA ASP A 134 -8.93 13.42 18.11
C ASP A 134 -8.44 12.56 16.95
N THR A 135 -7.38 13.01 16.29
CA THR A 135 -6.94 12.46 15.01
C THR A 135 -5.77 11.49 15.19
N TRP A 136 -5.86 10.31 14.57
CA TRP A 136 -4.84 9.27 14.60
C TRP A 136 -4.49 8.77 13.19
N VAL A 137 -3.20 8.64 12.92
CA VAL A 137 -2.69 7.95 11.74
C VAL A 137 -2.55 6.48 12.06
N VAL A 138 -3.22 5.62 11.29
CA VAL A 138 -3.14 4.17 11.44
C VAL A 138 -2.69 3.58 10.13
N THR A 139 -1.53 2.92 10.12
CA THR A 139 -0.87 2.39 8.91
C THR A 139 -0.48 0.91 9.05
N ASN A 140 -0.39 0.19 7.94
CA ASN A 140 0.25 -1.13 7.92
C ASN A 140 1.78 -1.04 8.02
N ALA A 141 2.37 0.11 7.69
CA ALA A 141 3.81 0.33 7.76
C ALA A 141 4.32 0.34 9.22
N HIS A 142 5.64 0.35 9.37
CA HIS A 142 6.26 0.72 10.63
C HIS A 142 5.98 2.20 10.96
N VAL A 143 6.05 2.57 12.24
CA VAL A 143 5.73 3.93 12.70
C VAL A 143 6.78 4.93 12.21
N GLU A 144 8.04 4.54 12.26
CA GLU A 144 9.20 5.40 12.05
C GLU A 144 9.26 5.98 10.62
N PRO A 145 9.03 5.20 9.54
CA PRO A 145 8.94 5.77 8.19
C PRO A 145 7.82 6.80 8.04
N VAL A 146 6.66 6.58 8.67
CA VAL A 146 5.53 7.51 8.60
C VAL A 146 5.82 8.79 9.39
N LYS A 147 6.39 8.68 10.58
CA LYS A 147 6.86 9.84 11.35
C LYS A 147 7.88 10.67 10.56
N ALA A 148 8.83 10.01 9.90
CA ALA A 148 9.82 10.69 9.07
C ALA A 148 9.17 11.43 7.88
N LYS A 149 8.14 10.84 7.25
CA LYS A 149 7.35 11.52 6.21
C LYS A 149 6.58 12.73 6.78
N ILE A 150 5.97 12.61 7.96
CA ILE A 150 5.27 13.74 8.61
C ILE A 150 6.24 14.88 8.94
N ALA A 151 7.43 14.56 9.47
CA ALA A 151 8.46 15.54 9.77
C ALA A 151 8.93 16.26 8.51
N GLU A 152 9.23 15.53 7.43
CA GLU A 152 9.62 16.16 6.16
C GLU A 152 8.50 17.02 5.58
N LEU A 153 7.26 16.54 5.59
CA LEU A 153 6.10 17.33 5.15
C LEU A 153 6.00 18.64 5.93
N HIS A 154 6.25 18.59 7.25
CA HIS A 154 6.27 19.78 8.09
C HIS A 154 7.39 20.75 7.70
N GLU A 155 8.60 20.26 7.40
CA GLU A 155 9.75 21.07 7.03
C GLU A 155 9.57 21.79 5.68
N ILE A 156 9.00 21.10 4.68
CA ILE A 156 8.81 21.66 3.33
C ILE A 156 7.58 22.57 3.25
N TRP A 157 6.63 22.44 4.17
CA TRP A 157 5.41 23.23 4.19
C TRP A 157 5.68 24.66 4.67
N ARG A 158 5.09 25.63 3.97
CA ARG A 158 5.28 27.08 4.22
C ARG A 158 4.09 27.75 4.90
N GLY A 159 3.12 26.97 5.39
CA GLY A 159 1.94 27.50 6.07
C GLY A 159 2.15 27.79 7.55
N SER A 160 1.16 28.41 8.17
CA SER A 160 1.12 28.63 9.61
C SER A 160 0.52 27.40 10.31
N GLY A 161 1.31 26.71 11.13
CA GLY A 161 0.86 25.58 11.93
C GLY A 161 2.00 24.64 12.28
N SER A 162 1.69 23.57 13.00
CA SER A 162 2.64 22.48 13.27
C SER A 162 1.99 21.13 12.98
N LEU A 163 2.79 20.17 12.53
CA LEU A 163 2.39 18.77 12.45
C LEU A 163 3.00 17.93 13.61
N ALA A 164 3.73 18.55 14.54
CA ALA A 164 4.36 17.85 15.65
C ALA A 164 3.35 17.16 16.58
N TRP A 165 2.10 17.65 16.64
CA TRP A 165 1.03 17.03 17.41
C TRP A 165 0.68 15.60 16.95
N LEU A 166 1.08 15.22 15.73
CA LEU A 166 0.91 13.85 15.21
C LEU A 166 1.98 12.87 15.68
N ASP A 167 3.10 13.33 16.26
CA ASP A 167 4.24 12.43 16.54
C ASP A 167 3.83 11.25 17.45
N GLU A 168 3.04 11.50 18.49
CA GLU A 168 2.55 10.43 19.37
C GLU A 168 1.27 9.75 18.86
N ARG A 169 0.76 10.15 17.70
CA ARG A 169 -0.55 9.75 17.15
C ARG A 169 -0.45 8.89 15.90
N VAL A 170 0.67 8.19 15.74
CA VAL A 170 0.90 7.24 14.64
C VAL A 170 0.92 5.82 15.19
N VAL A 171 0.02 4.97 14.72
CA VAL A 171 -0.03 3.53 15.01
C VAL A 171 0.36 2.75 13.77
N GLY A 172 1.45 1.99 13.88
CA GLY A 172 1.96 1.13 12.81
C GLY A 172 1.48 -0.31 12.91
N ARG A 173 1.83 -1.13 11.92
CA ARG A 173 1.55 -2.57 11.86
C ARG A 173 0.09 -2.91 12.15
N ALA A 174 -0.83 -2.08 11.65
CA ALA A 174 -2.25 -2.16 11.97
C ALA A 174 -2.95 -3.44 11.50
N GLY A 175 -2.29 -4.28 10.68
CA GLY A 175 -2.85 -5.53 10.21
C GLY A 175 -4.11 -5.34 9.37
N LYS A 176 -4.26 -4.20 8.68
CA LYS A 176 -5.45 -3.88 7.88
C LYS A 176 -5.73 -4.92 6.82
N HIS A 177 -4.75 -5.70 6.39
CA HIS A 177 -4.89 -6.75 5.38
C HIS A 177 -5.24 -8.12 5.97
N VAL A 178 -5.05 -8.32 7.28
CA VAL A 178 -5.28 -9.60 7.96
C VAL A 178 -6.77 -9.86 8.06
N VAL A 179 -7.24 -10.86 7.33
CA VAL A 179 -8.62 -11.34 7.37
C VAL A 179 -8.68 -12.75 7.94
N GLU A 180 -9.75 -13.04 8.69
CA GLU A 180 -9.95 -14.31 9.36
C GLU A 180 -11.39 -14.82 9.24
N ASP A 181 -11.54 -16.15 9.24
CA ASP A 181 -12.83 -16.83 9.29
C ASP A 181 -13.26 -17.11 10.74
N VAL A 182 -13.12 -16.12 11.60
CA VAL A 182 -13.65 -16.22 12.96
C VAL A 182 -15.14 -15.90 12.95
N PRO A 183 -15.96 -16.59 13.77
CA PRO A 183 -17.30 -16.13 14.08
C PRO A 183 -17.21 -14.72 14.67
N ALA A 184 -17.79 -13.76 13.98
CA ALA A 184 -17.89 -12.38 14.41
C ALA A 184 -19.34 -11.94 14.27
N ASP A 185 -19.73 -10.96 15.08
CA ASP A 185 -20.93 -10.13 14.94
C ASP A 185 -20.98 -9.34 13.61
N LEU A 186 -19.91 -9.37 12.82
CA LEU A 186 -19.85 -8.80 11.48
C LEU A 186 -20.05 -9.86 10.38
N PRO A 187 -20.68 -9.48 9.25
CA PRO A 187 -20.73 -10.34 8.07
C PRO A 187 -19.31 -10.71 7.61
N GLN A 188 -19.12 -11.80 6.86
CA GLN A 188 -17.79 -12.16 6.35
C GLN A 188 -17.37 -11.21 5.21
N GLU A 189 -18.32 -10.88 4.35
CA GLU A 189 -18.16 -9.99 3.21
C GLU A 189 -19.29 -8.97 3.09
N LEU A 190 -18.98 -7.82 2.50
CA LEU A 190 -19.96 -6.85 2.02
C LEU A 190 -19.90 -6.79 0.49
N ARG A 191 -21.07 -6.70 -0.14
CA ARG A 191 -21.20 -6.45 -1.58
C ARG A 191 -21.64 -5.00 -1.76
N LEU A 192 -20.79 -4.21 -2.41
CA LEU A 192 -21.02 -2.79 -2.63
C LEU A 192 -21.39 -2.55 -4.10
N PRO A 193 -22.39 -1.70 -4.39
CA PRO A 193 -22.70 -1.30 -5.77
C PRO A 193 -21.45 -0.76 -6.48
N GLY A 194 -21.26 -1.18 -7.73
CA GLY A 194 -20.08 -0.79 -8.53
C GLY A 194 -18.80 -1.58 -8.24
N LEU A 195 -18.76 -2.40 -7.19
CA LEU A 195 -17.62 -3.29 -6.91
C LEU A 195 -17.97 -4.73 -7.27
N ARG A 196 -17.26 -5.32 -8.25
CA ARG A 196 -17.49 -6.70 -8.69
C ARG A 196 -17.06 -7.75 -7.65
N ARG A 197 -16.03 -7.43 -6.86
CA ARG A 197 -15.52 -8.31 -5.79
C ARG A 197 -16.15 -7.98 -4.44
N PRO A 198 -16.30 -8.96 -3.54
CA PRO A 198 -16.69 -8.68 -2.16
C PRO A 198 -15.61 -7.88 -1.41
N VAL A 199 -16.04 -7.06 -0.45
CA VAL A 199 -15.17 -6.45 0.56
C VAL A 199 -15.13 -7.38 1.77
N LEU A 200 -13.96 -7.93 2.08
CA LEU A 200 -13.75 -8.73 3.28
C LEU A 200 -13.65 -7.82 4.49
N VAL A 201 -14.54 -8.02 5.48
CA VAL A 201 -14.68 -7.10 6.63
C VAL A 201 -14.19 -7.66 7.95
N ARG A 202 -14.05 -8.99 8.08
CA ARG A 202 -13.56 -9.63 9.31
C ARG A 202 -12.06 -9.46 9.48
N ARG A 203 -11.66 -8.34 10.08
CA ARG A 203 -10.27 -7.94 10.34
C ARG A 203 -10.07 -7.77 11.85
N PRO A 204 -9.98 -8.87 12.63
CA PRO A 204 -10.05 -8.81 14.09
C PRO A 204 -8.94 -7.94 14.70
N GLN A 205 -7.69 -8.08 14.24
CA GLN A 205 -6.58 -7.27 14.72
C GLN A 205 -6.81 -5.77 14.48
N TYR A 206 -7.26 -5.39 13.27
CA TYR A 206 -7.53 -4.00 12.96
C TYR A 206 -8.70 -3.47 13.79
N ARG A 207 -9.75 -4.28 13.98
CA ARG A 207 -10.89 -3.94 14.83
C ARG A 207 -10.48 -3.69 16.28
N GLU A 208 -9.70 -4.57 16.88
CA GLU A 208 -9.22 -4.42 18.26
C GLU A 208 -8.44 -3.10 18.42
N LEU A 209 -7.59 -2.77 17.45
CA LEU A 209 -6.89 -1.48 17.41
C LEU A 209 -7.88 -0.30 17.35
N LEU A 210 -8.90 -0.36 16.48
CA LEU A 210 -9.91 0.69 16.39
C LEU A 210 -10.72 0.82 17.69
N GLU A 211 -11.06 -0.30 18.34
CA GLU A 211 -11.76 -0.33 19.62
C GLU A 211 -10.92 0.27 20.74
N LYS A 212 -9.62 -0.01 20.78
CA LYS A 212 -8.69 0.64 21.71
C LYS A 212 -8.67 2.16 21.53
N LEU A 213 -8.53 2.64 20.29
CA LEU A 213 -8.56 4.09 20.01
C LEU A 213 -9.92 4.74 20.34
N ARG A 214 -11.02 3.97 20.29
CA ARG A 214 -12.34 4.42 20.71
C ARG A 214 -12.53 4.39 22.23
N GLY A 215 -11.88 3.45 22.92
CA GLY A 215 -12.05 3.10 24.33
C GLY A 215 -10.98 3.66 25.27
N ASP A 216 -9.88 4.22 24.79
CA ASP A 216 -8.97 5.10 25.55
C ASP A 216 -9.66 6.46 25.88
N ARG A 217 -10.97 6.42 26.20
CA ARG A 217 -11.90 7.53 26.44
C ARG A 217 -12.73 7.28 27.69
#